data_AF-A0A1Y4E182-F1
#
_entry.id   AF-A0A1Y4E182-F1
#
_cell.length_a   1.000
_cell.length_b   1.000
_cell.length_c   1.000
_cell.angle_alpha   90.00
_cell.angle_beta   90.00
_cell.angle_gamma   90.00
#
_symmetry.space_group_name_H-M   'P 1'
#
loop_
_entity.id
_entity.type
_entity.pdbx_description
1 polymer ?
#
loop_
_entity_poly.entity_id
_entity_poly.type
_entity_poly.pdbx_seq_one_letter_code
_entity_poly.pdbx_strand_id
1 'polypeptide(L)'
;MYGGNDKGFEEVAVEVKERVIGQDAAVDWLCTFVDAACERSRRVVEDGVNPQLLPNIASALLVGPTASGKSHLLKTFATAAGLHFHQIDGGQMTGEGWRGNSFSEQWLQFTYILM
;
A
#
# COMPACT_ATOMS: atom_id res chain seq x y z
N MET A 1 3.05 -14.60 1.39
CA MET A 1 3.17 -14.40 -0.08
C MET A 1 2.51 -13.06 -0.39
N TYR A 2 3.29 -12.07 -0.82
CA TYR A 2 2.80 -10.73 -1.14
C TYR A 2 3.13 -10.41 -2.58
N GLY A 3 2.22 -9.74 -3.31
CA GLY A 3 2.53 -9.18 -4.63
C GLY A 3 3.09 -10.17 -5.67
N GLY A 4 2.88 -11.48 -5.51
CA GLY A 4 3.46 -12.50 -6.37
C GLY A 4 4.91 -12.89 -6.03
N ASN A 5 5.47 -12.44 -4.88
CA ASN A 5 6.72 -12.94 -4.33
C ASN A 5 6.49 -13.93 -3.17
N ASP A 6 7.46 -14.81 -2.96
CA ASP A 6 7.50 -15.87 -1.93
C ASP A 6 8.01 -15.38 -0.56
N LYS A 7 8.36 -14.10 -0.44
CA LYS A 7 8.93 -13.53 0.78
C LYS A 7 7.92 -13.49 1.92
N GLY A 8 8.43 -13.80 3.11
CA GLY A 8 7.72 -13.60 4.37
C GLY A 8 7.78 -12.14 4.85
N PHE A 9 6.89 -11.78 5.77
CA PHE A 9 6.86 -10.47 6.41
C PHE A 9 8.22 -10.07 7.00
N GLU A 10 8.88 -11.00 7.69
CA GLU A 10 10.14 -10.70 8.40
C GLU A 10 11.26 -10.36 7.40
N GLU A 11 11.29 -11.07 6.28
CA GLU A 11 12.24 -10.83 5.20
C GLU A 11 12.01 -9.47 4.54
N VAL A 12 10.74 -9.13 4.26
CA VAL A 12 10.38 -7.79 3.74
C VAL A 12 10.76 -6.70 4.74
N ALA A 13 10.49 -6.90 6.04
CA ALA A 13 10.82 -5.91 7.07
C ALA A 13 12.34 -5.67 7.17
N VAL A 14 13.15 -6.74 7.17
CA VAL A 14 14.62 -6.65 7.17
C VAL A 14 15.09 -5.87 5.95
N GLU A 15 14.63 -6.25 4.75
CA GLU A 15 15.03 -5.61 3.50
C GLU A 15 14.66 -4.11 3.44
N VAL A 16 13.52 -3.73 4.02
CA VAL A 16 13.09 -2.33 4.07
C VAL A 16 13.93 -1.54 5.08
N LYS A 17 14.24 -2.12 6.25
CA LYS A 17 15.05 -1.46 7.30
C LYS A 17 16.49 -1.21 6.87
N GLU A 18 17.03 -1.99 5.93
CA GLU A 18 18.35 -1.74 5.33
C GLU A 18 18.38 -0.45 4.49
N ARG A 19 17.24 0.01 3.99
CA ARG A 19 17.13 1.17 3.07
C ARG A 19 16.43 2.36 3.68
N VAL A 20 15.52 2.14 4.63
CA VAL A 20 14.76 3.17 5.33
C VAL A 20 15.31 3.33 6.74
N ILE A 21 16.16 4.34 6.93
CA ILE A 21 16.91 4.54 8.17
C ILE A 21 16.06 5.27 9.22
N GLY A 22 16.02 4.72 10.44
CA GLY A 22 15.45 5.38 11.62
C GLY A 22 13.92 5.43 11.65
N GLN A 23 13.24 4.58 10.88
CA GLN A 23 11.78 4.49 10.81
C GLN A 23 11.28 3.07 11.12
N ASP A 24 12.05 2.28 11.88
CA ASP A 24 11.81 0.85 12.12
C ASP A 24 10.40 0.56 12.63
N ALA A 25 9.88 1.36 13.56
CA ALA A 25 8.52 1.22 14.08
C ALA A 25 7.45 1.45 13.00
N ALA A 26 7.69 2.38 12.07
CA ALA A 26 6.79 2.62 10.94
C ALA A 26 6.87 1.49 9.90
N VAL A 27 8.06 0.90 9.70
CA VAL A 27 8.24 -0.30 8.88
C VAL A 27 7.42 -1.45 9.47
N ASP A 28 7.62 -1.77 10.75
CA ASP A 28 6.94 -2.89 11.41
C ASP A 28 5.42 -2.72 11.37
N TRP A 29 4.94 -1.50 11.66
CA TRP A 29 3.52 -1.19 11.58
C TRP A 29 2.93 -1.37 10.17
N LEU A 30 3.62 -0.85 9.14
CA LEU A 30 3.17 -0.97 7.75
C LEU A 30 3.09 -2.44 7.33
N CYS A 31 4.10 -3.19 7.72
CA CYS A 31 4.21 -4.60 7.45
C CYS A 31 3.02 -5.36 8.10
N THR A 32 2.62 -5.01 9.34
CA THR A 32 1.49 -5.65 10.03
C THR A 32 0.16 -5.28 9.39
N PHE A 33 0.02 -4.02 8.98
CA PHE A 33 -1.16 -3.54 8.28
C PHE A 33 -1.37 -4.27 6.94
N VAL A 34 -0.31 -4.41 6.15
CA VAL A 34 -0.38 -5.10 4.84
C VAL A 34 -0.59 -6.59 5.02
N ASP A 35 -0.01 -7.20 6.04
CA ASP A 35 -0.30 -8.60 6.38
C ASP A 35 -1.78 -8.84 6.65
N ALA A 36 -2.39 -8.00 7.50
CA ALA A 36 -3.82 -8.08 7.78
C ALA A 36 -4.68 -7.87 6.51
N ALA A 37 -4.27 -6.98 5.61
CA ALA A 37 -4.93 -6.75 4.33
C ALA A 37 -4.87 -7.99 3.41
N CYS A 38 -3.70 -8.61 3.30
CA CYS A 38 -3.48 -9.80 2.47
C CYS A 38 -4.16 -11.04 3.05
N GLU A 39 -4.11 -11.23 4.37
CA GLU A 39 -4.84 -12.30 5.05
C GLU A 39 -6.34 -12.19 4.80
N ARG A 40 -6.91 -10.99 4.91
CA ARG A 40 -8.31 -10.76 4.57
C ARG A 40 -8.59 -11.13 3.11
N SER A 41 -7.74 -10.71 2.18
CA SER A 41 -7.90 -11.03 0.76
C SER A 41 -7.88 -12.54 0.51
N ARG A 42 -6.96 -13.28 1.14
CA ARG A 42 -6.87 -14.75 1.03
C ARG A 42 -8.11 -15.44 1.55
N ARG A 43 -8.62 -15.06 2.73
CA ARG A 43 -9.87 -15.66 3.26
C ARG A 43 -11.07 -15.46 2.33
N VAL A 44 -11.13 -14.32 1.63
CA VAL A 44 -12.20 -14.06 0.67
C VAL A 44 -12.03 -14.89 -0.60
N VAL A 45 -10.82 -14.93 -1.16
CA VAL A 45 -10.54 -15.51 -2.49
C VAL A 45 -10.34 -17.02 -2.42
N GLU A 46 -9.57 -17.51 -1.46
CA GLU A 46 -9.16 -18.91 -1.31
C GLU A 46 -10.17 -19.70 -0.47
N ASP A 47 -10.57 -19.16 0.69
CA ASP A 47 -11.46 -19.86 1.62
C ASP A 47 -12.96 -19.61 1.33
N GLY A 48 -13.27 -18.70 0.39
CA GLY A 48 -14.65 -18.34 0.02
C GLY A 48 -15.45 -17.68 1.15
N VAL A 49 -14.78 -17.10 2.15
CA VAL A 49 -15.45 -16.44 3.28
C VAL A 49 -16.19 -15.21 2.79
N ASN A 50 -17.44 -15.07 3.24
CA ASN A 50 -18.26 -13.90 2.98
C ASN A 50 -17.53 -12.61 3.48
N PRO A 51 -17.20 -11.65 2.58
CA PRO A 51 -16.42 -10.46 2.93
C PRO A 51 -17.08 -9.54 3.97
N GLN A 52 -18.41 -9.57 4.07
CA GLN A 52 -19.18 -8.78 5.03
C GLN A 52 -19.05 -9.31 6.47
N LEU A 53 -18.59 -10.55 6.65
CA LEU A 53 -18.32 -11.16 7.96
C LEU A 53 -16.89 -10.91 8.45
N LEU A 54 -15.99 -10.44 7.58
CA LEU A 54 -14.61 -10.12 7.93
C LEU A 54 -14.51 -8.65 8.35
N PRO A 55 -13.64 -8.32 9.32
CA PRO A 55 -13.30 -6.94 9.63
C PRO A 55 -12.90 -6.19 8.36
N ASN A 56 -13.36 -4.94 8.22
CA ASN A 56 -12.95 -4.11 7.10
C ASN A 56 -11.54 -3.58 7.36
N ILE A 57 -10.65 -3.72 6.37
CA ILE A 57 -9.32 -3.11 6.41
C ILE A 57 -9.47 -1.71 5.81
N ALA A 58 -9.46 -0.70 6.68
CA ALA A 58 -9.50 0.70 6.28
C ALA A 58 -8.14 1.16 5.71
N SER A 59 -8.07 2.40 5.24
CA SER A 59 -6.82 3.00 4.75
C SER A 59 -5.81 3.26 5.86
N ALA A 60 -4.53 3.16 5.51
CA ALA A 60 -3.41 3.59 6.35
C ALA A 60 -3.14 5.10 6.20
N LEU A 61 -2.79 5.78 7.30
CA LEU A 61 -2.37 7.19 7.31
C LEU A 61 -0.97 7.34 7.93
N LEU A 62 0.01 7.74 7.13
CA LEU A 62 1.36 8.04 7.59
C LEU A 62 1.50 9.55 7.87
N VAL A 63 1.74 9.92 9.13
CA VAL A 63 1.90 11.31 9.56
C VAL A 63 3.35 11.59 9.92
N GLY A 64 3.89 12.68 9.39
CA GLY A 64 5.24 13.14 9.72
C GLY A 64 5.66 14.35 8.88
N PRO A 65 6.74 15.05 9.24
CA PRO A 65 7.24 16.22 8.51
C PRO A 65 7.59 15.91 7.05
N THR A 66 7.60 16.92 6.18
CA THR A 66 8.16 16.78 4.83
C THR A 66 9.61 16.29 4.91
N ALA A 67 10.02 15.49 3.93
CA ALA A 67 11.35 14.86 3.86
C ALA A 67 11.67 13.83 4.98
N SER A 68 10.71 13.44 5.82
CA SER A 68 10.89 12.37 6.83
C SER A 68 10.93 10.95 6.24
N GLY A 69 10.94 10.79 4.91
CA GLY A 69 11.02 9.48 4.26
C GLY A 69 9.70 8.75 4.01
N LYS A 70 8.51 9.32 4.28
CA LYS A 70 7.20 8.64 4.09
C LYS A 70 7.01 8.03 2.69
N SER A 71 7.20 8.83 1.64
CA SER A 71 7.04 8.36 0.26
C SER A 71 8.13 7.37 -0.13
N HIS A 72 9.33 7.53 0.42
CA HIS A 72 10.43 6.59 0.20
C HIS A 72 10.14 5.24 0.85
N LEU A 73 9.68 5.23 2.10
CA LEU A 73 9.24 4.04 2.84
C LEU A 73 8.21 3.24 2.04
N LEU A 74 7.13 3.88 1.58
CA LEU A 74 6.07 3.18 0.84
C LEU A 74 6.57 2.58 -0.48
N LYS A 75 7.43 3.30 -1.22
CA LYS A 75 8.04 2.80 -2.47
C LYS A 75 8.94 1.60 -2.20
N THR A 76 9.86 1.73 -1.25
CA THR A 76 10.80 0.68 -0.87
C THR A 76 10.06 -0.56 -0.38
N PHE A 77 9.04 -0.39 0.47
CA PHE A 77 8.19 -1.48 0.94
C PHE A 77 7.49 -2.19 -0.22
N ALA A 78 6.83 -1.45 -1.11
CA ALA A 78 6.10 -2.06 -2.21
C ALA A 78 7.03 -2.85 -3.15
N THR A 79 8.21 -2.31 -3.46
CA THR A 79 9.23 -3.03 -4.23
C THR A 79 9.69 -4.31 -3.53
N ALA A 80 10.02 -4.24 -2.23
CA ALA A 80 10.46 -5.40 -1.45
C ALA A 80 9.36 -6.48 -1.35
N ALA A 81 8.10 -6.06 -1.21
CA ALA A 81 6.92 -6.93 -1.12
C ALA A 81 6.37 -7.38 -2.48
N GLY A 82 6.99 -6.98 -3.61
CA GLY A 82 6.49 -7.30 -4.95
C GLY A 82 5.15 -6.64 -5.31
N LEU A 83 4.69 -5.64 -4.55
CA LEU A 83 3.41 -4.99 -4.77
C LEU A 83 3.51 -3.89 -5.84
N HIS A 84 2.47 -3.78 -6.67
CA HIS A 84 2.31 -2.62 -7.53
C HIS A 84 2.10 -1.36 -6.68
N PHE A 85 2.89 -0.32 -6.96
CA PHE A 85 2.82 0.95 -6.25
C PHE A 85 2.43 2.07 -7.20
N HIS A 86 1.38 2.80 -6.84
CA HIS A 86 0.93 3.99 -7.55
C HIS A 86 0.85 5.17 -6.58
N GLN A 87 1.43 6.31 -6.97
CA GLN A 87 1.46 7.52 -6.16
C GLN A 87 0.63 8.61 -6.83
N ILE A 88 -0.37 9.11 -6.11
CA ILE A 88 -1.16 10.28 -6.53
C ILE A 88 -0.74 11.46 -5.65
N ASP A 89 -0.44 12.60 -6.27
CA ASP A 89 -0.20 13.86 -5.57
C ASP A 89 -1.52 14.61 -5.38
N GLY A 90 -2.02 14.61 -4.14
CA GLY A 90 -3.25 15.31 -3.77
C GLY A 90 -3.18 16.83 -3.96
N GLY A 91 -1.99 17.44 -3.98
CA GLY A 91 -1.84 18.87 -4.26
C GLY A 91 -2.13 19.24 -5.71
N GLN A 92 -2.07 18.28 -6.64
CA GLN A 92 -2.41 18.46 -8.05
C GLN A 92 -3.88 18.18 -8.36
N MET A 93 -4.64 17.71 -7.37
CA MET A 93 -6.04 17.34 -7.54
C MET A 93 -6.96 18.55 -7.33
N THR A 94 -7.96 18.68 -8.20
CA THR A 94 -8.98 19.72 -8.08
C THR A 94 -10.32 19.10 -7.67
N GLY A 95 -11.05 19.78 -6.79
CA GLY A 95 -12.37 19.32 -6.33
C GLY A 95 -13.48 19.48 -7.38
N GLU A 96 -13.23 20.21 -8.47
CA GLU A 96 -14.24 20.52 -9.49
C GLU A 96 -14.57 19.32 -10.38
N GLY A 97 -13.71 18.30 -10.52
CA GLY A 97 -14.02 17.07 -11.26
C GLY A 97 -14.18 17.19 -12.79
N TRP A 98 -14.43 18.39 -13.33
CA TRP A 98 -14.49 18.70 -14.77
C TRP A 98 -13.36 19.61 -15.25
N ARG A 99 -12.54 20.14 -14.34
CA ARG A 99 -11.42 21.06 -14.60
C ARG A 99 -10.23 20.68 -13.73
N GLY A 100 -9.12 20.28 -14.35
CA GLY A 100 -7.93 19.79 -13.65
C GLY A 100 -7.98 18.27 -13.37
N ASN A 101 -6.92 17.73 -12.77
CA ASN A 101 -6.81 16.30 -12.50
C ASN A 101 -7.83 15.85 -11.45
N SER A 102 -8.71 14.92 -11.81
CA SER A 102 -9.69 14.33 -10.91
C SER A 102 -9.23 12.99 -10.34
N PHE A 103 -9.84 12.56 -9.23
CA PHE A 103 -9.60 11.21 -8.66
C PHE A 103 -9.98 10.11 -9.65
N SER A 104 -11.09 10.29 -10.37
CA SER A 104 -11.59 9.31 -11.35
C SER A 104 -10.61 9.11 -12.51
N GLU A 105 -9.96 10.17 -12.99
CA GLU A 105 -8.94 10.08 -14.05
C GLU A 105 -7.71 9.29 -13.58
N GLN A 106 -7.24 9.54 -12.36
CA GLN A 106 -6.14 8.79 -11.76
C GLN A 106 -6.50 7.30 -11.60
N TRP A 107 -7.75 7.03 -11.22
CA TRP A 107 -8.26 5.67 -11.03
C TRP A 107 -8.41 4.88 -12.34
N LEU A 108 -8.85 5.54 -13.41
CA LEU A 108 -8.98 4.91 -14.73
C LEU A 108 -7.61 4.50 -15.28
N GLN A 109 -6.58 5.34 -15.13
CA GLN A 109 -5.21 5.00 -15.53
C GLN A 109 -4.69 3.73 -14.85
N PHE A 110 -5.06 3.50 -13.58
CA PHE A 110 -4.71 2.29 -12.85
C PHE A 110 -5.39 1.04 -13.40
N THR A 111 -6.67 1.13 -13.76
CA THR A 111 -7.46 -0.03 -14.19
C THR A 111 -7.00 -0.56 -15.55
N TYR A 112 -6.54 0.33 -16.45
CA TYR A 112 -5.97 -0.04 -17.75
C TYR A 112 -4.61 -0.75 -17.67
N ILE A 113 -3.88 -0.62 -16.56
CA ILE A 113 -2.58 -1.26 -16.36
C ILE A 113 -2.74 -2.71 -15.84
N LEU A 114 -3.92 -3.06 -15.31
CA LEU A 114 -4.22 -4.36 -14.71
C LEU A 114 -5.10 -5.28 -15.58
N MET A 115 -5.52 -4.84 -16.78
CA MET A 115 -6.13 -5.68 -17.83
C MET A 115 -5.07 -6.14 -18.84
#